data_AF-A0A2S6SPY2-F1
#
_entry.id   AF-A0A2S6SPY2-F1
#
_cell.length_a   1.000
_cell.length_b   1.000
_cell.length_c   1.000
_cell.angle_alpha   90.00
_cell.angle_beta   90.00
_cell.angle_gamma   90.00
#
_symmetry.space_group_name_H-M   'P 1'
#
loop_
_entity.id
_entity.type
_entity.pdbx_description
1 polymer ?
#
loop_
_entity_poly.entity_id
_entity_poly.type
_entity_poly.pdbx_seq_one_letter_code
_entity_poly.pdbx_strand_id
1 'polypeptide(L)' 'MVWIRIILFAFFSFNVFSDELSSEELIYFNFLDLNDDKYISIDEIDKSTAIIFQLIDKNSDKKLSYDELNELKKIIKLLR' A
#
# COMPACT_ATOMS: atom_id res chain seq x y z
N MET A 1 4.12 -31.34 29.07
CA MET A 1 4.12 -30.17 28.16
C MET A 1 3.53 -30.52 26.80
N VAL A 2 2.29 -31.01 26.75
CA VAL A 2 1.62 -31.42 25.49
C VAL A 2 0.43 -30.50 25.21
N TRP A 3 -0.29 -30.11 26.27
CA TRP A 3 -1.42 -29.17 26.21
C TRP A 3 -1.06 -27.79 25.64
N ILE A 4 0.13 -27.25 25.91
CA ILE A 4 0.60 -25.97 25.33
C ILE A 4 0.79 -26.06 23.81
N ARG A 5 1.29 -27.19 23.29
CA ARG A 5 1.42 -27.40 21.84
C ARG A 5 0.06 -27.50 21.16
N ILE A 6 -0.91 -28.14 21.82
CA ILE A 6 -2.28 -28.29 21.30
C ILE A 6 -3.01 -26.93 21.24
N ILE A 7 -2.81 -26.06 22.25
CA ILE A 7 -3.37 -24.69 22.26
C ILE A 7 -2.75 -23.83 21.15
N LEU A 8 -1.44 -23.90 20.95
CA LEU A 8 -0.76 -23.22 19.83
C LEU A 8 -1.22 -23.73 18.45
N PHE A 9 -1.51 -25.03 18.32
CA PHE A 9 -2.01 -25.63 17.08
C PHE A 9 -3.47 -25.25 16.78
N ALA A 10 -4.30 -25.12 17.83
CA ALA A 10 -5.68 -24.67 17.71
C ALA A 10 -5.77 -23.19 17.31
N PHE A 11 -4.85 -22.35 17.76
CA PHE A 11 -4.77 -20.94 17.33
C PHE A 11 -4.43 -20.80 15.84
N PHE A 12 -3.64 -21.73 15.28
CA PHE A 12 -3.32 -21.76 13.85
C PHE A 12 -4.49 -22.23 12.97
N SER A 13 -5.55 -22.79 13.58
CA SER A 13 -6.69 -23.37 12.87
C SER A 13 -7.84 -22.40 12.62
N PHE A 14 -7.81 -21.20 13.22
CA PHE A 14 -8.60 -20.07 12.71
C PHE A 14 -7.90 -19.55 11.47
N ASN A 15 -7.98 -20.32 10.38
CA ASN A 15 -7.74 -19.80 9.05
C ASN A 15 -8.71 -18.65 8.87
N VAL A 16 -8.16 -17.47 9.11
CA VAL A 16 -8.60 -16.18 8.60
C VAL A 16 -9.20 -16.44 7.22
N PHE A 17 -10.52 -16.30 7.11
CA PHE A 17 -11.15 -16.08 5.81
C PHE A 17 -10.57 -14.75 5.32
N SER A 18 -9.44 -14.80 4.63
CA SER A 18 -8.95 -13.64 3.88
C SER A 18 -9.71 -13.67 2.57
N ASP A 19 -10.56 -12.67 2.34
CA ASP A 19 -10.87 -12.31 0.97
C ASP A 19 -9.52 -12.10 0.25
N GLU A 20 -9.28 -12.86 -0.81
CA GLU A 20 -8.09 -12.67 -1.62
C GLU A 20 -8.15 -11.26 -2.21
N LEU A 21 -7.08 -10.50 -2.00
CA LEU A 21 -6.90 -9.20 -2.64
C LEU A 21 -7.05 -9.37 -4.15
N SER A 22 -7.85 -8.51 -4.77
CA SER A 22 -7.91 -8.42 -6.22
C SER A 22 -6.53 -8.06 -6.80
N SER A 23 -6.33 -8.34 -8.09
CA SER A 23 -5.07 -7.99 -8.76
C SER A 23 -4.71 -6.51 -8.65
N GLU A 24 -5.72 -5.62 -8.62
CA GLU A 24 -5.51 -4.18 -8.45
C GLU A 24 -5.06 -3.84 -7.02
N GLU A 25 -5.72 -4.43 -6.01
CA GLU A 25 -5.34 -4.23 -4.61
C GLU A 25 -3.96 -4.78 -4.29
N LEU A 26 -3.56 -5.89 -4.92
CA LEU A 26 -2.19 -6.42 -4.84
C LEU A 26 -1.16 -5.45 -5.42
N ILE A 27 -1.47 -4.77 -6.53
CA ILE A 27 -0.56 -3.77 -7.10
C ILE A 27 -0.41 -2.58 -6.14
N TYR A 28 -1.50 -2.09 -5.57
CA TYR A 28 -1.43 -1.00 -4.58
C TYR A 28 -0.69 -1.42 -3.31
N PHE A 29 -0.91 -2.65 -2.85
CA PHE A 29 -0.22 -3.20 -1.68
C PHE A 29 1.29 -3.27 -1.93
N ASN A 30 1.71 -3.86 -3.05
CA ASN A 30 3.11 -3.99 -3.42
C ASN A 30 3.79 -2.64 -3.70
N PHE A 31 3.02 -1.61 -4.07
CA PHE A 31 3.55 -0.26 -4.20
C PHE A 31 3.84 0.38 -2.84
N LEU A 32 3.05 0.06 -1.81
CA LEU A 32 3.21 0.59 -0.47
C LEU A 32 4.22 -0.19 0.36
N ASP A 33 4.28 -1.51 0.21
CA ASP A 33 5.23 -2.39 0.86
C ASP A 33 6.63 -2.24 0.23
N LEU A 34 7.41 -1.31 0.75
CA LEU A 34 8.73 -0.97 0.21
C LEU A 34 9.81 -1.98 0.62
N ASN A 35 9.58 -2.73 1.69
CA ASN A 35 10.54 -3.67 2.26
C ASN A 35 10.21 -5.15 1.93
N ASP A 36 9.06 -5.41 1.32
CA ASP A 36 8.53 -6.73 0.92
C ASP A 36 8.32 -7.70 2.10
N ASP A 37 7.94 -7.16 3.27
CA ASP A 37 7.64 -7.95 4.48
C ASP A 37 6.17 -8.37 4.58
N LYS A 38 5.34 -7.95 3.62
CA LYS A 38 3.89 -8.19 3.56
C LYS A 38 3.10 -7.48 4.66
N TYR A 39 3.66 -6.44 5.24
CA TYR A 39 2.98 -5.49 6.10
C TYR A 39 3.18 -4.08 5.55
N ILE A 40 2.30 -3.16 5.95
CA ILE A 40 2.45 -1.75 5.63
C ILE A 40 2.65 -1.00 6.94
N SER A 41 3.86 -0.50 7.13
CA SER A 41 4.21 0.35 8.25
C SER A 41 3.86 1.82 7.98
N ILE A 42 3.78 2.63 9.03
CA ILE A 42 3.55 4.09 8.90
C ILE A 42 4.70 4.74 8.12
N ASP A 43 5.94 4.31 8.38
CA ASP A 43 7.13 4.83 7.69
C ASP A 43 7.07 4.57 6.18
N GLU A 44 6.49 3.45 5.77
CA GLU A 44 6.28 3.12 4.35
C GLU A 44 5.19 3.96 3.72
N ILE A 45 4.10 4.23 4.43
CA ILE A 45 3.07 5.17 3.98
C ILE A 45 3.67 6.56 3.75
N ASP A 46 4.48 7.04 4.69
CA ASP A 46 5.12 8.36 4.59
C ASP A 46 6.08 8.44 3.40
N LYS A 47 6.91 7.40 3.20
CA LYS A 47 7.83 7.32 2.05
C LYS A 47 7.08 7.24 0.72
N SER A 48 6.08 6.37 0.62
CA SER A 48 5.29 6.19 -0.60
C SER A 48 4.49 7.45 -0.93
N THR A 49 3.96 8.14 0.07
CA THR A 49 3.30 9.44 -0.10
C THR A 49 4.29 10.50 -0.58
N ALA A 50 5.52 10.53 -0.04
CA ALA A 50 6.56 11.44 -0.50
C ALA A 50 6.97 11.19 -1.96
N ILE A 51 7.06 9.92 -2.39
CA ILE A 51 7.33 9.56 -3.79
C ILE A 51 6.20 10.07 -4.69
N ILE A 52 4.94 9.80 -4.33
CA ILE A 52 3.78 10.28 -5.09
C ILE A 52 3.81 11.81 -5.18
N PHE A 53 4.08 12.50 -4.07
CA PHE A 53 4.19 13.95 -4.04
C PHE A 53 5.23 14.46 -5.04
N GLN A 54 6.43 13.89 -5.05
CA GLN A 54 7.50 14.27 -5.97
C GLN A 54 7.15 14.00 -7.45
N LEU A 55 6.36 12.97 -7.73
CA LEU A 55 5.89 12.69 -9.09
C LEU A 55 4.87 13.71 -9.60
N ILE A 56 4.10 14.32 -8.69
CA ILE A 56 3.06 15.30 -9.03
C ILE A 56 3.62 16.73 -9.03
N ASP A 57 4.54 17.04 -8.12
CA ASP A 57 5.25 18.32 -7.99
C ASP A 57 6.24 18.52 -9.16
N LYS A 58 5.71 18.95 -10.31
CA LYS A 58 6.47 19.08 -11.55
C LYS A 58 7.40 20.27 -11.53
N ASN A 59 7.01 21.35 -10.83
CA ASN A 59 7.82 22.55 -10.72
C ASN A 59 8.84 22.47 -9.57
N SER A 60 8.81 21.40 -8.76
CA SER A 60 9.69 21.15 -7.61
C SER A 60 9.64 22.28 -6.57
N ASP A 61 8.50 22.96 -6.43
CA ASP A 61 8.30 24.06 -5.50
C ASP A 61 7.90 23.58 -4.09
N LYS A 62 7.79 22.26 -3.91
CA LYS A 62 7.38 21.58 -2.68
C LYS A 62 5.95 21.88 -2.28
N LYS A 63 5.08 22.22 -3.23
CA LYS A 63 3.64 22.39 -3.07
C LYS A 63 2.93 21.72 -4.25
N LEU A 64 1.65 21.43 -4.07
CA LEU A 64 0.81 20.96 -5.16
C LEU A 64 -0.16 22.07 -5.52
N SER A 65 0.00 22.60 -6.73
CA SER A 65 -0.95 23.53 -7.31
C SER A 65 -2.20 22.82 -7.81
N TYR A 66 -3.28 23.58 -8.00
CA TYR A 66 -4.51 23.05 -8.60
C TYR A 66 -4.29 22.52 -10.03
N ASP A 67 -3.36 23.13 -10.77
CA ASP A 67 -3.04 22.73 -12.13
C ASP A 67 -2.29 21.39 -12.18
N GLU A 68 -1.32 21.17 -11.29
CA GLU A 68 -0.61 19.88 -11.17
C GLU A 68 -1.54 18.73 -10.80
N LEU A 69 -2.49 18.96 -9.89
CA LEU A 69 -3.53 17.99 -9.57
C LEU A 69 -4.45 17.69 -10.76
N ASN A 70 -4.78 18.70 -11.56
CA ASN A 70 -5.59 18.51 -12.77
C ASN A 70 -4.84 17.73 -13.86
N GLU A 71 -3.54 17.94 -14.01
CA GLU A 71 -2.71 17.15 -14.91
C GLU A 71 -2.64 15.69 -14.47
N LEU A 72 -2.43 15.43 -13.18
CA LEU A 72 -2.49 14.07 -12.62
C LEU A 72 -3.82 13.39 -12.94
N LYS A 73 -4.94 14.10 -12.73
CA LYS A 73 -6.28 13.59 -13.00
C LYS A 73 -6.48 13.24 -14.49
N LYS A 74 -5.89 14.02 -15.40
CA LYS A 74 -5.92 13.73 -16.85
C LYS A 74 -5.13 12.46 -17.19
N ILE A 75 -3.95 12.28 -16.61
CA ILE A 75 -3.10 11.10 -16.82
C ILE A 75 -3.82 9.85 -16.33
N ILE A 76 -4.38 9.88 -15.11
CA ILE A 76 -5.14 8.75 -14.54
C ILE A 76 -6.35 8.41 -15.42
N LYS A 77 -7.04 9.42 -15.96
CA LYS A 77 -8.19 9.20 -16.85
C LYS A 77 -7.82 8.59 -18.19
N LEU A 78 -6.59 8.80 -18.69
CA LEU A 78 -6.09 8.20 -19.92
C LEU A 78 -5.63 6.74 -19.76
N LEU A 79 -5.34 6.32 -18.52
CA LEU A 79 -4.91 4.96 -18.19
C LEU A 79 -6.08 4.00 -17.92
N ARG A 80 -7.32 4.50 -17.96
CA ARG A 80 -8.57 3.75 -17.80
C ARG A 80 -9.26 3.55 -19.14
#